data_AF-A0A316G8U4-F1
#
_entry.id   AF-A0A316G8U4-F1
#
_cell.length_a   1.000
_cell.length_b   1.000
_cell.length_c   1.000
_cell.angle_alpha   90.00
_cell.angle_beta   90.00
_cell.angle_gamma   90.00
#
_symmetry.space_group_name_H-M   'P 1'
#
loop_
_entity.id
_entity.type
_entity.pdbx_description
1 polymer ?
#
loop_
_entity_poly.entity_id
_entity_poly.type
_entity_poly.pdbx_seq_one_letter_code
_entity_poly.pdbx_strand_id
1 'polypeptide(L)'
;MIAQTDRFLGGRLSVFQPVSGYRAGADPVFLAAAVSARPGQSILDLGCGAGVAMLCLLSRVEGLSVTGVENDAASVGLARANLDANGFDARVLEADAFFPTPELASASFDHVMTNPPFFDRRNGSEAWDPHREAGRGETAPLALWLDAALRRVKPGGYITVVHRADRLADCLAPLQGRAGDVVVQPLAARAARPARLVIVQAKKGARGALRLNAPLVLHDGAVHEADGESYSLAAQAILREGAALPLKN
;
A
#
# COMPACT_ATOMS: atom_id res chain seq x y z
N MET A 1 5.87 -4.37 24.21
CA MET A 1 5.26 -3.26 23.45
C MET A 1 3.80 -3.16 23.85
N ILE A 2 3.29 -1.96 24.11
CA ILE A 2 1.84 -1.74 24.22
C ILE A 2 1.33 -1.61 22.78
N ALA A 3 0.52 -2.56 22.33
CA ALA A 3 -0.10 -2.56 21.02
C ALA A 3 -1.63 -2.54 21.17
N GLN A 4 -2.32 -1.79 20.32
CA GLN A 4 -3.78 -1.83 20.23
C GLN A 4 -4.19 -2.76 19.10
N THR A 5 -5.27 -3.53 19.31
CA THR A 5 -5.82 -4.39 18.25
C THR A 5 -6.88 -3.63 17.47
N ASP A 6 -6.68 -3.50 16.17
CA ASP A 6 -7.67 -2.98 15.23
C ASP A 6 -8.23 -4.10 14.36
N ARG A 7 -9.44 -3.87 13.84
CA ARG A 7 -10.17 -4.81 12.99
C ARG A 7 -10.22 -4.31 11.57
N PHE A 8 -9.73 -5.11 10.65
CA PHE A 8 -9.79 -4.84 9.21
C PHE A 8 -10.73 -5.85 8.53
N LEU A 9 -11.20 -5.50 7.32
CA LEU A 9 -12.06 -6.36 6.51
C LEU A 9 -13.26 -6.89 7.28
N GLY A 10 -14.01 -5.97 7.91
CA GLY A 10 -15.23 -6.32 8.65
C GLY A 10 -14.97 -7.21 9.88
N GLY A 11 -13.75 -7.26 10.39
CA GLY A 11 -13.37 -8.10 11.54
C GLY A 11 -12.71 -9.41 11.18
N ARG A 12 -12.55 -9.73 9.88
CA ARG A 12 -11.83 -10.92 9.41
C ARG A 12 -10.35 -10.91 9.78
N LEU A 13 -9.77 -9.72 9.92
CA LEU A 13 -8.38 -9.54 10.34
C LEU A 13 -8.31 -8.83 11.69
N SER A 14 -7.45 -9.37 12.57
CA SER A 14 -7.07 -8.73 13.84
C SER A 14 -5.63 -8.27 13.73
N VAL A 15 -5.38 -6.97 13.84
CA VAL A 15 -4.06 -6.39 13.61
C VAL A 15 -3.61 -5.63 14.85
N PHE A 16 -2.52 -6.07 15.46
CA PHE A 16 -1.75 -5.34 16.44
C PHE A 16 -1.06 -4.15 15.76
N GLN A 17 -1.42 -2.95 16.20
CA GLN A 17 -0.85 -1.68 15.76
C GLN A 17 -0.17 -0.98 16.93
N PRO A 18 0.86 -0.16 16.68
CA PRO A 18 1.49 0.60 17.75
C PRO A 18 0.50 1.61 18.35
N VAL A 19 0.59 1.87 19.66
CA VAL A 19 -0.27 2.85 20.35
C VAL A 19 0.07 4.28 19.95
N SER A 20 1.34 4.56 19.64
CA SER A 20 1.84 5.84 19.14
C SER A 20 2.57 5.66 17.81
N GLY A 21 2.64 6.71 16.99
CA GLY A 21 3.27 6.65 15.66
C GLY A 21 2.26 6.42 14.52
N TYR A 22 2.73 5.86 13.40
CA TYR A 22 1.87 5.53 12.27
C TYR A 22 0.95 4.35 12.59
N ARG A 23 -0.34 4.51 12.27
CA ARG A 23 -1.34 3.46 12.32
C ARG A 23 -2.01 3.37 10.96
N ALA A 24 -2.06 2.17 10.41
CA ALA A 24 -2.72 1.87 9.16
C ALA A 24 -4.22 2.19 9.26
N GLY A 25 -4.70 2.91 8.24
CA GLY A 25 -6.11 3.18 7.99
C GLY A 25 -6.61 2.44 6.73
N ALA A 26 -7.43 3.11 5.92
CA ALA A 26 -8.02 2.52 4.72
C ALA A 26 -7.02 2.31 3.56
N ASP A 27 -5.97 3.14 3.49
CA ASP A 27 -5.01 3.20 2.39
C ASP A 27 -4.36 1.84 2.04
N PRO A 28 -3.79 1.09 3.00
CA PRO A 28 -3.23 -0.24 2.72
C PRO A 28 -4.28 -1.27 2.28
N VAL A 29 -5.54 -1.09 2.66
CA VAL A 29 -6.64 -1.98 2.21
C VAL A 29 -6.94 -1.74 0.73
N PHE A 30 -7.00 -0.47 0.31
CA PHE A 30 -7.17 -0.13 -1.11
C PHE A 30 -5.94 -0.51 -1.95
N LEU A 31 -4.73 -0.35 -1.41
CA LEU A 31 -3.50 -0.84 -2.04
C LEU A 31 -3.59 -2.34 -2.31
N ALA A 32 -3.90 -3.12 -1.27
CA ALA A 32 -4.02 -4.57 -1.37
C ALA A 32 -5.10 -4.98 -2.38
N ALA A 33 -6.25 -4.29 -2.40
CA ALA A 33 -7.34 -4.56 -3.34
C ALA A 33 -6.94 -4.36 -4.82
N ALA A 34 -6.05 -3.40 -5.10
CA ALA A 34 -5.60 -3.07 -6.45
C ALA A 34 -4.53 -4.01 -7.02
N VAL A 35 -3.90 -4.83 -6.19
CA VAL A 35 -2.90 -5.81 -6.64
C VAL A 35 -3.59 -6.99 -7.32
N SER A 36 -3.45 -7.14 -8.63
CA SER A 36 -4.09 -8.22 -9.40
C SER A 36 -3.29 -9.53 -9.36
N ALA A 37 -2.87 -9.96 -8.16
CA ALA A 37 -2.13 -11.19 -7.95
C ALA A 37 -3.00 -12.44 -8.15
N ARG A 38 -2.36 -13.55 -8.52
CA ARG A 38 -2.97 -14.86 -8.72
C ARG A 38 -2.26 -15.90 -7.87
N PRO A 39 -2.92 -17.01 -7.49
CA PRO A 39 -2.26 -18.12 -6.82
C PRO A 39 -0.96 -18.54 -7.52
N GLY A 40 0.07 -18.84 -6.74
CA GLY A 40 1.41 -19.19 -7.21
C GLY A 40 2.32 -18.01 -7.54
N GLN A 41 1.85 -16.76 -7.45
CA GLN A 41 2.68 -15.57 -7.69
C GLN A 41 3.38 -15.09 -6.41
N SER A 42 4.54 -14.44 -6.59
CA SER A 42 5.31 -13.85 -5.49
C SER A 42 5.09 -12.33 -5.37
N ILE A 43 4.95 -11.87 -4.12
CA ILE A 43 4.66 -10.49 -3.76
C ILE A 43 5.71 -9.94 -2.81
N LEU A 44 6.13 -8.68 -3.03
CA LEU A 44 6.88 -7.90 -2.06
C LEU A 44 6.02 -6.75 -1.53
N ASP A 45 5.83 -6.68 -0.22
CA ASP A 45 5.31 -5.50 0.49
C ASP A 45 6.49 -4.66 0.97
N LEU A 46 6.85 -3.63 0.21
CA LEU A 46 8.05 -2.82 0.43
C LEU A 46 7.73 -1.67 1.40
N GLY A 47 8.26 -1.76 2.63
CA GLY A 47 7.89 -0.87 3.74
C GLY A 47 6.58 -1.33 4.37
N CYS A 48 6.53 -2.59 4.83
CA CYS A 48 5.27 -3.24 5.20
C CYS A 48 4.69 -2.76 6.54
N GLY A 49 5.46 -2.04 7.38
CA GLY A 49 5.04 -1.64 8.72
C GLY A 49 4.53 -2.84 9.52
N ALA A 50 3.35 -2.71 10.14
CA ALA A 50 2.67 -3.80 10.86
C ALA A 50 2.01 -4.86 9.95
N GLY A 51 2.13 -4.75 8.63
CA GLY A 51 1.74 -5.78 7.66
C GLY A 51 0.31 -5.72 7.12
N VAL A 52 -0.42 -4.62 7.32
CA VAL A 52 -1.85 -4.55 6.94
C VAL A 52 -2.10 -4.81 5.46
N ALA A 53 -1.27 -4.28 4.55
CA ALA A 53 -1.46 -4.47 3.12
C ALA A 53 -1.26 -5.94 2.72
N MET A 54 -0.16 -6.57 3.16
CA MET A 54 0.05 -8.00 2.90
C MET A 54 -1.02 -8.90 3.54
N LEU A 55 -1.48 -8.63 4.76
CA LEU A 55 -2.56 -9.39 5.40
C LEU A 55 -3.87 -9.27 4.61
N CYS A 56 -4.22 -8.07 4.15
CA CYS A 56 -5.40 -7.87 3.32
C CYS A 56 -5.29 -8.65 2.00
N LEU A 57 -4.11 -8.64 1.37
CA LEU A 57 -3.89 -9.38 0.12
C LEU A 57 -3.97 -10.91 0.33
N LEU A 58 -3.33 -11.42 1.39
CA LEU A 58 -3.33 -12.84 1.76
C LEU A 58 -4.74 -13.34 2.10
N SER A 59 -5.58 -12.51 2.70
CA SER A 59 -6.99 -12.86 2.98
C SER A 59 -7.86 -12.98 1.72
N ARG A 60 -7.43 -12.37 0.61
CA ARG A 60 -8.19 -12.29 -0.65
C ARG A 60 -7.72 -13.31 -1.67
N VAL A 61 -6.44 -13.66 -1.68
CA VAL A 61 -5.84 -14.54 -2.69
C VAL A 61 -5.01 -15.61 -2.00
N GLU A 62 -5.49 -16.85 -2.08
CA GLU A 62 -4.80 -18.02 -1.55
C GLU A 62 -3.58 -18.40 -2.42
N GLY A 63 -2.61 -19.08 -1.82
CA GLY A 63 -1.44 -19.62 -2.53
C GLY A 63 -0.43 -18.57 -3.01
N LEU A 64 -0.42 -17.37 -2.43
CA LEU A 64 0.61 -16.37 -2.68
C LEU A 64 1.88 -16.65 -1.88
N SER A 65 3.03 -16.33 -2.46
CA SER A 65 4.30 -16.25 -1.72
C SER A 65 4.59 -14.79 -1.39
N VAL A 66 4.43 -14.39 -0.13
CA VAL A 66 4.53 -12.98 0.27
C VAL A 66 5.75 -12.74 1.15
N THR A 67 6.52 -11.70 0.81
CA THR A 67 7.60 -11.16 1.64
C THR A 67 7.31 -9.71 1.97
N GLY A 68 7.31 -9.35 3.25
CA GLY A 68 7.37 -7.96 3.74
C GLY A 68 8.79 -7.53 4.05
N VAL A 69 9.10 -6.26 3.82
CA VAL A 69 10.37 -5.62 4.20
C VAL A 69 10.08 -4.41 5.05
N GLU A 70 10.71 -4.32 6.21
CA GLU A 70 10.59 -3.21 7.16
C GLU A 70 11.92 -2.99 7.87
N ASN A 71 12.30 -1.75 8.14
CA ASN A 71 13.57 -1.43 8.82
C ASN A 71 13.39 -1.12 10.31
N ASP A 72 12.17 -0.85 10.77
CA ASP A 72 11.86 -0.72 12.18
C ASP A 72 11.61 -2.08 12.84
N ALA A 73 12.50 -2.49 13.75
CA ALA A 73 12.42 -3.78 14.44
C ALA A 73 11.11 -3.97 15.23
N ALA A 74 10.53 -2.89 15.76
CA ALA A 74 9.25 -2.96 16.46
C ALA A 74 8.10 -3.31 15.49
N SER A 75 8.04 -2.64 14.34
CA SER A 75 7.09 -2.91 13.26
C SER A 75 7.28 -4.31 12.66
N VAL A 76 8.52 -4.77 12.49
CA VAL A 76 8.83 -6.16 12.09
C VAL A 76 8.23 -7.16 13.09
N GLY A 77 8.39 -6.91 14.39
CA GLY A 77 7.80 -7.73 15.45
C GLY A 77 6.27 -7.77 15.37
N LEU A 78 5.63 -6.61 15.15
CA LEU A 78 4.17 -6.54 14.96
C LEU A 78 3.71 -7.27 13.70
N ALA A 79 4.40 -7.10 12.57
CA ALA A 79 4.05 -7.76 11.32
C ALA A 79 4.09 -9.28 11.45
N ARG A 80 5.14 -9.83 12.08
CA ARG A 80 5.24 -11.27 12.36
C ARG A 80 4.12 -11.75 13.28
N ALA A 81 3.88 -11.05 14.39
CA ALA A 81 2.79 -11.38 15.30
C ALA A 81 1.41 -11.31 14.63
N ASN A 82 1.21 -10.39 13.69
CA ASN A 82 -0.03 -10.27 12.93
C ASN A 82 -0.21 -11.40 11.91
N LEU A 83 0.87 -11.84 11.25
CA LEU A 83 0.82 -13.02 10.39
C LEU A 83 0.40 -14.26 11.19
N ASP A 84 1.05 -14.48 12.33
CA ASP A 84 0.74 -15.60 13.23
C ASP A 84 -0.72 -15.53 13.73
N ALA A 85 -1.16 -14.37 14.19
CA ALA A 85 -2.51 -14.18 14.74
C ALA A 85 -3.63 -14.34 13.71
N ASN A 86 -3.34 -14.19 12.42
CA ASN A 86 -4.31 -14.37 11.33
C ASN A 86 -4.07 -15.67 10.54
N GLY A 87 -3.12 -16.52 10.96
CA GLY A 87 -2.87 -17.83 10.37
C GLY A 87 -2.27 -17.79 8.96
N PHE A 88 -1.50 -16.76 8.63
CA PHE A 88 -0.87 -16.64 7.32
C PHE A 88 0.61 -17.00 7.34
N ASP A 89 1.03 -17.82 6.38
CA ASP A 89 2.43 -18.12 6.11
C ASP A 89 3.02 -17.09 5.14
N ALA A 90 3.77 -16.12 5.69
CA ALA A 90 4.52 -15.14 4.93
C ALA A 90 5.80 -14.75 5.66
N ARG A 91 6.75 -14.16 4.95
CA ARG A 91 8.06 -13.79 5.50
C ARG A 91 8.14 -12.29 5.76
N VAL A 92 8.74 -11.88 6.87
CA VAL A 92 9.07 -10.47 7.15
C VAL A 92 10.55 -10.34 7.39
N LEU A 93 11.22 -9.57 6.53
CA LEU A 93 12.64 -9.28 6.61
C LEU A 93 12.85 -7.92 7.29
N GLU A 94 13.69 -7.91 8.32
CA GLU A 94 14.21 -6.67 8.88
C GLU A 94 15.32 -6.17 7.96
N ALA A 95 15.01 -5.20 7.10
CA ALA A 95 15.94 -4.68 6.09
C ALA A 95 15.55 -3.28 5.64
N ASP A 96 16.54 -2.51 5.19
CA ASP A 96 16.31 -1.24 4.52
C ASP A 96 15.88 -1.49 3.06
N ALA A 97 14.74 -0.89 2.68
CA ALA A 97 14.20 -0.98 1.32
C ALA A 97 15.16 -0.47 0.24
N PHE A 98 16.03 0.49 0.57
CA PHE A 98 16.99 1.12 -0.33
C PHE A 98 18.36 0.46 -0.29
N PHE A 99 18.69 -0.22 0.80
CA PHE A 99 19.94 -0.96 0.99
C PHE A 99 19.62 -2.43 1.34
N PRO A 100 19.12 -3.20 0.37
CA PRO A 100 18.63 -4.55 0.62
C PRO A 100 19.76 -5.50 1.04
N THR A 101 19.43 -6.46 1.89
CA THR A 101 20.31 -7.61 2.18
C THR A 101 20.62 -8.40 0.91
N PRO A 102 21.70 -9.20 0.83
CA PRO A 102 21.99 -10.02 -0.35
C PRO A 102 20.85 -10.95 -0.78
N GLU A 103 20.06 -11.46 0.18
CA GLU A 103 18.86 -12.26 -0.08
C GLU A 103 17.80 -11.42 -0.83
N LEU A 104 17.45 -10.25 -0.32
CA LEU A 104 16.51 -9.35 -0.98
C LEU A 104 17.11 -8.78 -2.27
N ALA A 105 18.44 -8.66 -2.35
CA ALA A 105 19.22 -8.18 -3.48
C ALA A 105 19.08 -9.09 -4.72
N SER A 106 18.95 -10.41 -4.48
CA SER A 106 18.88 -11.45 -5.50
C SER A 106 17.44 -11.90 -5.84
N ALA A 107 16.46 -11.56 -4.99
CA ALA A 107 15.06 -11.88 -5.21
C ALA A 107 14.38 -10.97 -6.27
N SER A 108 13.36 -11.51 -6.95
CA SER A 108 12.45 -10.75 -7.79
C SER A 108 11.02 -11.27 -7.70
N PHE A 109 10.05 -10.36 -7.75
CA PHE A 109 8.65 -10.63 -7.44
C PHE A 109 7.74 -10.35 -8.64
N ASP A 110 6.64 -11.10 -8.75
CA ASP A 110 5.62 -10.85 -9.78
C ASP A 110 4.92 -9.51 -9.52
N HIS A 111 4.73 -9.16 -8.25
CA HIS A 111 4.22 -7.87 -7.82
C HIS A 111 5.08 -7.26 -6.71
N VAL A 112 5.29 -5.95 -6.78
CA VAL A 112 5.79 -5.16 -5.66
C VAL A 112 4.73 -4.12 -5.31
N MET A 113 4.31 -4.08 -4.05
CA MET A 113 3.39 -3.07 -3.55
C MET A 113 4.06 -2.24 -2.46
N THR A 114 3.65 -0.98 -2.32
CA THR A 114 4.17 -0.10 -1.28
C THR A 114 3.17 0.99 -0.91
N ASN A 115 3.08 1.28 0.39
CA ASN A 115 2.39 2.43 0.96
C ASN A 115 3.44 3.29 1.68
N PRO A 116 4.29 4.02 0.93
CA PRO A 116 5.39 4.74 1.54
C PRO A 116 4.86 5.92 2.37
N PRO A 117 5.61 6.37 3.40
CA PRO A 117 5.20 7.47 4.25
C PRO A 117 4.98 8.76 3.45
N PHE A 118 3.93 9.50 3.78
CA PHE A 118 3.54 10.74 3.09
C PHE A 118 4.41 11.92 3.53
N PHE A 119 5.68 11.93 3.13
CA PHE A 119 6.58 13.01 3.50
C PHE A 119 6.49 14.20 2.53
N ASP A 120 6.15 15.39 3.02
CA ASP A 120 6.17 16.63 2.26
C ASP A 120 7.15 17.65 2.87
N ARG A 121 8.37 17.69 2.32
CA ARG A 121 9.43 18.62 2.72
C ARG A 121 9.18 20.05 2.21
N ARG A 122 8.29 20.25 1.23
CA ARG A 122 8.15 21.54 0.52
C ARG A 122 7.09 22.45 1.12
N ASN A 123 6.06 21.88 1.76
CA ASN A 123 4.90 22.67 2.20
C ASN A 123 4.66 22.73 3.72
N GLY A 124 5.47 22.08 4.57
CA GLY A 124 5.31 22.19 6.03
C GLY A 124 3.85 22.04 6.49
N SER A 125 3.09 21.14 5.87
CA SER A 125 1.63 21.09 6.07
C SER A 125 1.30 20.59 7.49
N GLU A 126 0.33 21.25 8.11
CA GLU A 126 -0.12 21.29 9.52
C GLU A 126 -0.43 19.97 10.24
N ALA A 127 -0.07 18.80 9.69
CA ALA A 127 -0.03 17.53 10.43
C ALA A 127 1.37 17.27 11.03
N TRP A 128 2.01 18.33 11.54
CA TRP A 128 3.27 18.23 12.28
C TRP A 128 2.99 17.67 13.67
N ASP A 129 3.22 16.38 13.85
CA ASP A 129 3.38 15.77 15.16
C ASP A 129 4.85 15.32 15.29
N PRO A 130 5.68 16.05 16.06
CA PRO A 130 7.09 15.74 16.23
C PRO A 130 7.33 14.41 16.96
N HIS A 131 6.30 13.77 17.52
CA HIS A 131 6.41 12.46 18.17
C HIS A 131 6.21 11.28 17.19
N ARG A 132 5.95 11.53 15.91
CA ARG A 132 5.82 10.50 14.88
C ARG A 132 7.14 10.09 14.20
N GLU A 133 8.23 10.82 14.43
CA GLU A 133 9.46 10.67 13.63
C GLU A 133 10.54 9.85 14.35
N ALA A 134 10.68 8.58 13.98
CA ALA A 134 11.85 7.77 14.35
C ALA A 134 12.11 6.61 13.37
N GLY A 135 12.10 6.86 12.06
CA GLY A 135 12.55 5.88 11.06
C GLY A 135 13.26 6.49 9.86
N ARG A 136 14.40 5.92 9.42
CA ARG A 136 15.15 6.40 8.23
C ARG A 136 14.32 6.37 6.93
N GLY A 137 13.28 5.54 6.88
CA GLY A 137 12.33 5.46 5.74
C GLY A 137 11.35 6.64 5.66
N GLU A 138 11.09 7.34 6.76
CA GLU A 138 10.06 8.39 6.87
C GLU A 138 10.44 9.70 6.16
N THR A 139 11.73 9.90 5.86
CA THR A 139 12.23 11.12 5.20
C THR A 139 12.74 10.90 3.78
N ALA A 140 12.64 9.67 3.27
CA ALA A 140 13.17 9.27 1.98
C ALA A 140 12.28 9.78 0.82
N PRO A 141 12.88 10.28 -0.28
CA PRO A 141 12.11 10.66 -1.46
C PRO A 141 11.32 9.48 -2.04
N LEU A 142 10.08 9.73 -2.48
CA LEU A 142 9.24 8.75 -3.16
C LEU A 142 9.94 8.09 -4.37
N ALA A 143 10.84 8.81 -5.03
CA ALA A 143 11.64 8.28 -6.12
C ALA A 143 12.53 7.09 -5.71
N LEU A 144 13.05 7.06 -4.47
CA LEU A 144 13.84 5.94 -3.97
C LEU A 144 12.99 4.69 -3.73
N TRP A 145 11.77 4.87 -3.20
CA TRP A 145 10.80 3.77 -3.02
C TRP A 145 10.44 3.12 -4.36
N LEU A 146 10.13 3.94 -5.37
CA LEU A 146 9.78 3.43 -6.69
C LEU A 146 10.99 2.86 -7.44
N ASP A 147 12.21 3.39 -7.24
CA ASP A 147 13.42 2.78 -7.77
C ASP A 147 13.68 1.40 -7.15
N ALA A 148 13.57 1.28 -5.82
CA ALA A 148 13.69 0.01 -5.11
C ALA A 148 12.64 -1.00 -5.62
N ALA A 149 11.38 -0.58 -5.74
CA ALA A 149 10.32 -1.43 -6.30
C ALA A 149 10.62 -1.89 -7.74
N LEU A 150 11.08 -0.98 -8.62
CA LEU A 150 11.49 -1.30 -9.99
C LEU A 150 12.68 -2.26 -10.05
N ARG A 151 13.59 -2.22 -9.08
CA ARG A 151 14.70 -3.19 -9.01
C ARG A 151 14.24 -4.56 -8.54
N ARG A 152 13.13 -4.67 -7.79
CA ARG A 152 12.63 -5.94 -7.21
C ARG A 152 11.49 -6.60 -7.97
N VAL A 153 10.81 -5.88 -8.86
CA VAL A 153 9.80 -6.51 -9.72
C VAL A 153 10.44 -7.23 -10.91
N LYS A 154 9.93 -8.41 -11.27
CA LYS A 154 10.30 -9.15 -12.48
C LYS A 154 9.99 -8.33 -13.75
N PRO A 155 10.71 -8.52 -14.86
CA PRO A 155 10.27 -8.03 -16.16
C PRO A 155 8.83 -8.48 -16.46
N GLY A 156 7.95 -7.56 -16.85
CA GLY A 156 6.53 -7.84 -17.06
C GLY A 156 5.68 -7.97 -15.79
N GLY A 157 6.29 -7.91 -14.60
CA GLY A 157 5.58 -7.81 -13.32
C GLY A 157 5.07 -6.39 -13.04
N TYR A 158 4.33 -6.24 -11.94
CA TYR A 158 3.63 -5.00 -11.59
C TYR A 158 4.19 -4.32 -10.34
N ILE A 159 4.20 -2.99 -10.36
CA ILE A 159 4.39 -2.17 -9.17
C ILE A 159 3.07 -1.49 -8.88
N THR A 160 2.63 -1.51 -7.63
CA THR A 160 1.44 -0.79 -7.17
C THR A 160 1.80 0.09 -5.98
N VAL A 161 1.53 1.39 -6.07
CA VAL A 161 1.74 2.34 -4.97
C VAL A 161 0.42 3.06 -4.68
N VAL A 162 0.13 3.26 -3.39
CA VAL A 162 -0.89 4.22 -2.95
C VAL A 162 -0.18 5.46 -2.42
N HIS A 163 -0.65 6.65 -2.81
CA HIS A 163 -0.08 7.91 -2.33
C HIS A 163 -1.11 9.04 -2.37
N ARG A 164 -0.81 10.16 -1.72
CA ARG A 164 -1.56 11.41 -1.90
C ARG A 164 -1.64 11.83 -3.37
N ALA A 165 -2.83 12.28 -3.80
CA ALA A 165 -3.11 12.66 -5.17
C ALA A 165 -2.28 13.87 -5.66
N ASP A 166 -1.95 14.81 -4.78
CA ASP A 166 -1.10 15.96 -5.10
C ASP A 166 0.37 15.59 -5.36
N ARG A 167 0.77 14.37 -5.03
CA ARG A 167 2.10 13.80 -5.33
C ARG A 167 2.10 12.90 -6.56
N LEU A 168 1.03 12.89 -7.36
CA LEU A 168 0.92 12.06 -8.56
C LEU A 168 2.13 12.24 -9.50
N ALA A 169 2.61 13.46 -9.71
CA ALA A 169 3.78 13.72 -10.55
C ALA A 169 5.03 12.97 -10.03
N ASP A 170 5.23 12.94 -8.71
CA ASP A 170 6.35 12.23 -8.08
C ASP A 170 6.18 10.70 -8.14
N CYS A 171 4.94 10.19 -8.20
CA CYS A 171 4.68 8.78 -8.48
C CYS A 171 5.04 8.40 -9.92
N LEU A 172 4.78 9.30 -10.88
CA LEU A 172 4.94 9.01 -12.31
C LEU A 172 6.39 9.16 -12.79
N ALA A 173 7.13 10.14 -12.27
CA ALA A 173 8.47 10.44 -12.76
C ALA A 173 9.45 9.24 -12.71
N PRO A 174 9.55 8.44 -11.62
CA PRO A 174 10.50 7.32 -11.55
C PRO A 174 10.16 6.16 -12.49
N LEU A 175 8.93 6.09 -12.98
CA LEU A 175 8.44 5.05 -13.88
C LEU A 175 8.84 5.30 -15.34
N GLN A 176 9.13 6.55 -15.72
CA GLN A 176 9.41 6.94 -17.10
C GLN A 176 10.59 6.16 -17.68
N GLY A 177 10.40 5.60 -18.87
CA GLY A 177 11.41 4.76 -19.55
C GLY A 177 11.60 3.36 -18.97
N ARG A 178 11.07 3.06 -17.77
CA ARG A 178 11.30 1.79 -17.05
C ARG A 178 10.03 0.94 -16.92
N ALA A 179 8.87 1.57 -16.86
CA ALA A 179 7.57 0.93 -16.81
C ALA A 179 6.56 1.65 -17.72
N GLY A 180 5.51 0.93 -18.12
CA GLY A 180 4.43 1.44 -18.95
C GLY A 180 3.11 0.78 -18.55
N ASP A 181 2.09 0.92 -19.41
CA ASP A 181 0.72 0.49 -19.09
C ASP A 181 0.25 1.06 -17.74
N VAL A 182 0.65 2.31 -17.46
CA VAL A 182 0.42 2.94 -16.17
C VAL A 182 -1.07 3.17 -15.99
N VAL A 183 -1.64 2.72 -14.88
CA VAL A 183 -3.01 3.03 -14.49
C VAL A 183 -2.97 3.92 -13.25
N VAL A 184 -3.67 5.04 -13.31
CA VAL A 184 -3.92 5.93 -12.18
C VAL A 184 -5.38 5.79 -11.78
N GLN A 185 -5.63 5.34 -10.55
CA GLN A 185 -6.95 5.20 -9.96
C GLN A 185 -7.10 6.20 -8.82
N PRO A 186 -7.80 7.33 -9.03
CA PRO A 186 -8.08 8.28 -7.97
C PRO A 186 -9.06 7.71 -6.95
N LEU A 187 -8.88 8.06 -5.67
CA LEU A 187 -9.81 7.77 -4.58
C LEU A 187 -10.32 9.10 -4.02
N ALA A 188 -11.60 9.37 -4.24
CA ALA A 188 -12.26 10.60 -3.81
C ALA A 188 -13.17 10.31 -2.62
N ALA A 189 -13.10 11.12 -1.57
CA ALA A 189 -13.93 10.91 -0.39
C ALA A 189 -15.43 10.91 -0.75
N ARG A 190 -15.87 11.83 -1.61
CA ARG A 190 -17.25 11.99 -2.06
C ARG A 190 -17.28 12.43 -3.52
N ALA A 191 -18.43 12.30 -4.17
CA ALA A 191 -18.63 12.79 -5.53
C ALA A 191 -18.31 14.29 -5.63
N ALA A 192 -17.80 14.72 -6.80
CA ALA A 192 -17.40 16.10 -7.10
C ALA A 192 -16.36 16.72 -6.15
N ARG A 193 -15.70 15.93 -5.29
CA ARG A 193 -14.55 16.37 -4.49
C ARG A 193 -13.22 15.96 -5.15
N PRO A 194 -12.15 16.75 -4.98
CA PRO A 194 -10.81 16.31 -5.37
C PRO A 194 -10.46 14.96 -4.74
N ALA A 195 -9.80 14.11 -5.53
CA ALA A 195 -9.23 12.89 -4.98
C ALA A 195 -8.16 13.24 -3.94
N ARG A 196 -8.16 12.53 -2.81
CA ARG A 196 -7.15 12.71 -1.76
C ARG A 196 -5.99 11.74 -1.95
N LEU A 197 -6.30 10.54 -2.44
CA LEU A 197 -5.34 9.49 -2.73
C LEU A 197 -5.42 9.09 -4.19
N VAL A 198 -4.33 8.53 -4.69
CA VAL A 198 -4.24 7.84 -5.97
C VAL A 198 -3.56 6.50 -5.74
N ILE A 199 -4.06 5.48 -6.43
CA ILE A 199 -3.30 4.25 -6.66
C ILE A 199 -2.68 4.36 -8.04
N VAL A 200 -1.38 4.14 -8.12
CA VAL A 200 -0.65 4.05 -9.38
C VAL A 200 -0.13 2.63 -9.54
N GLN A 201 -0.55 1.96 -10.61
CA GLN A 201 -0.01 0.66 -11.00
C GLN A 201 0.72 0.77 -12.33
N ALA A 202 1.87 0.12 -12.46
CA ALA A 202 2.63 0.11 -13.70
C ALA A 202 3.27 -1.25 -13.94
N LYS A 203 3.44 -1.61 -15.21
CA LYS A 203 4.08 -2.87 -15.62
C LYS A 203 5.52 -2.62 -16.04
N LYS A 204 6.49 -3.30 -15.40
CA LYS A 204 7.91 -3.13 -15.71
C LYS A 204 8.22 -3.57 -17.13
N GLY A 205 8.93 -2.72 -17.87
CA GLY A 205 9.32 -2.96 -19.26
C GLY A 205 8.21 -2.71 -20.29
N ALA A 206 6.97 -2.42 -19.86
CA ALA A 206 5.92 -2.03 -20.81
C ALA A 206 6.16 -0.63 -21.39
N ARG A 207 5.48 -0.35 -22.50
CA ARG A 207 5.55 0.90 -23.26
C ARG A 207 4.17 1.47 -23.62
N GLY A 208 3.08 0.82 -23.19
CA GLY A 208 1.74 1.32 -23.45
C GLY A 208 1.42 2.59 -22.67
N ALA A 209 0.39 3.29 -23.13
CA ALA A 209 0.00 4.60 -22.63
C ALA A 209 -0.52 4.56 -21.20
N LEU A 210 -0.42 5.71 -20.53
CA LEU A 210 -1.05 5.95 -19.23
C LEU A 210 -2.57 6.01 -19.40
N ARG A 211 -3.29 5.37 -18.47
CA ARG A 211 -4.74 5.48 -18.29
C ARG A 211 -5.05 6.16 -16.96
N LEU A 212 -5.84 7.21 -17.01
CA LEU A 212 -6.45 7.83 -15.83
C LEU A 212 -7.89 7.33 -15.72
N ASN A 213 -8.18 6.57 -14.68
CA ASN A 213 -9.53 6.05 -14.43
C ASN A 213 -10.41 7.12 -13.78
N ALA A 214 -11.73 6.92 -13.87
CA ALA A 214 -12.68 7.68 -13.06
C ALA A 214 -12.40 7.44 -11.56
N PRO A 215 -12.59 8.44 -10.68
CA PRO A 215 -12.37 8.25 -9.25
C PRO A 215 -13.30 7.19 -8.66
N LEU A 216 -12.76 6.36 -7.77
CA LEU A 216 -13.58 5.59 -6.84
C LEU A 216 -14.08 6.54 -5.77
N VAL A 217 -15.39 6.77 -5.72
CA VAL A 217 -16.03 7.55 -4.68
C VAL A 217 -16.20 6.68 -3.44
N LEU A 218 -15.58 7.08 -2.33
CA LEU A 218 -15.52 6.28 -1.11
C LEU A 218 -16.81 6.34 -0.30
N HIS A 219 -17.48 7.50 -0.26
CA HIS A 219 -18.68 7.69 0.54
C HIS A 219 -19.87 8.23 -0.27
N ASP A 220 -21.07 7.75 0.05
CA ASP A 220 -22.35 8.16 -0.53
C ASP A 220 -22.86 9.47 0.09
N GLY A 221 -23.43 10.35 -0.74
CA GLY A 221 -23.91 11.68 -0.34
C GLY A 221 -22.85 12.77 -0.48
N ALA A 222 -23.29 14.03 -0.59
CA ALA A 222 -22.40 15.18 -0.79
C ALA A 222 -21.69 15.64 0.50
N VAL A 223 -22.30 15.38 1.66
CA VAL A 223 -21.83 15.75 2.99
C VAL A 223 -21.96 14.58 3.96
N HIS A 224 -21.36 14.69 5.14
CA HIS A 224 -21.58 13.73 6.22
C HIS A 224 -22.82 14.19 7.00
N GLU A 225 -23.91 13.44 6.90
CA GLU A 225 -25.22 13.84 7.43
C GLU A 225 -25.46 13.37 8.87
N ALA A 226 -24.83 12.27 9.28
CA ALA A 226 -24.93 11.69 10.62
C ALA A 226 -23.68 10.88 10.98
N ASP A 227 -23.44 10.71 12.27
CA ASP A 227 -22.42 9.80 12.79
C ASP A 227 -22.77 8.36 12.39
N GLY A 228 -22.07 7.83 11.39
CA GLY A 228 -22.33 6.51 10.83
C GLY A 228 -21.49 6.21 9.59
N GLU A 229 -21.40 4.93 9.25
CA GLU A 229 -20.70 4.50 8.04
C GLU A 229 -21.52 4.87 6.79
N SER A 230 -20.90 5.64 5.90
CA SER A 230 -21.52 6.11 4.65
C SER A 230 -20.73 5.65 3.43
N TYR A 231 -20.03 4.51 3.51
CA TYR A 231 -19.25 4.02 2.38
C TYR A 231 -20.16 3.68 1.20
N SER A 232 -19.69 3.99 -0.02
CA SER A 232 -20.31 3.46 -1.23
C SER A 232 -20.21 1.93 -1.25
N LEU A 233 -21.11 1.25 -1.97
CA LEU A 233 -21.10 -0.21 -2.09
C LEU A 233 -19.72 -0.76 -2.51
N ALA A 234 -19.05 -0.09 -3.45
CA ALA A 234 -17.72 -0.50 -3.91
C ALA A 234 -16.65 -0.33 -2.82
N ALA A 235 -16.67 0.77 -2.06
CA ALA A 235 -15.75 0.98 -0.95
C ALA A 235 -16.03 0.01 0.20
N GLN A 236 -17.30 -0.28 0.50
CA GLN A 236 -17.69 -1.26 1.51
C GLN A 236 -17.21 -2.66 1.15
N ALA A 237 -17.42 -3.10 -0.09
CA ALA A 237 -16.93 -4.40 -0.57
C ALA A 237 -15.42 -4.54 -0.37
N ILE A 238 -14.64 -3.48 -0.63
CA ILE A 238 -13.19 -3.50 -0.40
C ILE A 238 -12.86 -3.49 1.09
N LEU A 239 -13.38 -2.53 1.85
CA LEU A 239 -12.99 -2.26 3.25
C LEU A 239 -13.56 -3.27 4.25
N ARG A 240 -14.66 -3.94 3.91
CA ARG A 240 -15.36 -4.88 4.80
C ARG A 240 -15.29 -6.32 4.30
N GLU A 241 -15.26 -6.56 3.00
CA GLU A 241 -15.29 -7.92 2.46
C GLU A 241 -13.98 -8.36 1.82
N GLY A 242 -12.99 -7.45 1.69
CA GLY A 242 -11.73 -7.75 1.04
C GLY A 242 -11.90 -7.98 -0.46
N ALA A 243 -12.85 -7.28 -1.11
CA ALA A 243 -13.03 -7.38 -2.55
C ALA A 243 -11.84 -6.79 -3.32
N ALA A 244 -11.64 -7.26 -4.56
CA ALA A 244 -10.65 -6.70 -5.46
C ALA A 244 -11.08 -5.33 -6.01
N LEU A 245 -10.12 -4.46 -6.27
CA LEU A 245 -10.29 -3.23 -7.05
C LEU A 245 -9.68 -3.45 -8.45
N PRO A 246 -10.48 -3.83 -9.46
CA PRO A 246 -9.97 -4.04 -10.80
C PRO A 246 -9.52 -2.70 -11.41
N LEU A 247 -8.24 -2.61 -11.77
CA LEU A 247 -7.65 -1.41 -12.38
C LEU A 247 -7.79 -1.39 -13.91
N LYS A 248 -8.08 -2.54 -14.52
CA LYS A 248 -8.37 -2.67 -15.94
C LYS A 248 -9.81 -3.14 -16.09
N ASN A 249 -10.60 -2.37 -16.84
CA ASN A 249 -11.86 -2.85 -17.42
C ASN A 249 -11.55 -3.76 -18.60
#